data_AF-A0A536P6I1-F1
#
_entry.id   AF-A0A536P6I1-F1
#
_cell.length_a   1.000
_cell.length_b   1.000
_cell.length_c   1.000
_cell.angle_alpha   90.00
_cell.angle_beta   90.00
_cell.angle_gamma   90.00
#
_symmetry.space_group_name_H-M   'P 1'
#
loop_
_entity.id
_entity.type
_entity.pdbx_description
1 polymer ?
#
loop_
_entity_poly.entity_id
_entity_poly.type
_entity_poly.pdbx_seq_one_letter_code
_entity_poly.pdbx_strand_id
1 'polypeptide(L)'
;MTSTPHAISPVEQLEHVIESHVTNEADHVAGYRAFAGEVKDPLVATLVSLVVEDEERHHALMRRMAARLRDDIEMTRTADALEVFPVGGGATANLAERTRAYADDERRGAKILRDLAKDSGRMYGGAFALLLETMARDSEKHELVMRFILRRLED
;
A
#
# COMPACT_ATOMS: atom_id res chain seq x y z
N MET A 1 -23.35 3.93 -41.43
CA MET A 1 -23.00 3.18 -40.21
C MET A 1 -21.60 3.62 -39.82
N THR A 2 -21.50 4.63 -38.97
CA THR A 2 -20.22 5.13 -38.43
C THR A 2 -20.17 4.71 -36.98
N SER A 3 -19.39 3.67 -36.68
CA SER A 3 -19.14 3.24 -35.31
C SER A 3 -18.51 4.38 -34.54
N THR A 4 -19.22 4.86 -33.53
CA THR A 4 -18.72 5.80 -32.53
C THR A 4 -17.49 5.18 -31.87
N PRO A 5 -16.39 5.93 -31.65
CA PRO A 5 -15.30 5.44 -30.81
C PRO A 5 -15.88 5.11 -29.44
N HIS A 6 -15.74 3.87 -28.98
CA HIS A 6 -16.08 3.53 -27.60
C HIS A 6 -15.14 4.36 -26.71
N ALA A 7 -15.68 5.37 -26.04
CA ALA A 7 -14.95 6.03 -24.98
C ALA A 7 -14.69 4.97 -23.91
N ILE A 8 -13.40 4.70 -23.64
CA ILE A 8 -12.97 3.73 -22.62
C ILE A 8 -13.67 4.08 -21.30
N SER A 9 -14.34 3.11 -20.69
CA SER A 9 -15.04 3.33 -19.42
C SER A 9 -14.03 3.63 -18.30
N PRO A 10 -14.42 4.36 -17.23
CA PRO A 10 -13.53 4.64 -16.10
C PRO A 10 -12.91 3.40 -15.46
N VAL A 11 -13.61 2.27 -15.49
CA VAL A 11 -13.14 0.98 -14.97
C VAL A 11 -12.05 0.40 -15.87
N GLU A 12 -12.24 0.41 -17.18
CA GLU A 12 -11.23 -0.03 -18.16
C GLU A 12 -9.99 0.89 -18.14
N GLN A 13 -10.17 2.21 -17.94
CA GLN A 13 -9.05 3.13 -17.79
C GLN A 13 -8.24 2.84 -16.52
N LEU A 14 -8.91 2.57 -15.40
CA LEU A 14 -8.26 2.22 -14.14
C LEU A 14 -7.54 0.88 -14.22
N GLU A 15 -8.17 -0.12 -14.84
CA GLU A 15 -7.59 -1.44 -15.08
C GLU A 15 -6.29 -1.33 -15.88
N HIS A 16 -6.32 -0.59 -17.00
CA HIS A 16 -5.16 -0.40 -17.85
C HIS A 16 -3.98 0.29 -17.13
N VAL A 17 -4.28 1.32 -16.32
CA VAL A 17 -3.24 2.03 -15.55
C VAL A 17 -2.61 1.11 -14.50
N ILE A 18 -3.41 0.33 -13.78
CA ILE A 18 -2.92 -0.61 -12.77
C ILE A 18 -2.12 -1.74 -13.43
N GLU A 19 -2.61 -2.31 -14.53
CA GLU A 19 -1.92 -3.40 -15.24
C GLU A 19 -0.58 -2.93 -15.82
N SER A 20 -0.52 -1.72 -16.37
CA SER A 20 0.73 -1.13 -16.83
C SER A 20 1.73 -0.92 -15.69
N HIS A 21 1.25 -0.50 -14.51
CA HIS A 21 2.11 -0.35 -13.33
C HIS A 21 2.68 -1.71 -12.89
N VAL A 22 1.80 -2.69 -12.71
CA VAL A 22 2.14 -4.06 -12.30
C VAL A 22 3.18 -4.67 -13.25
N THR A 23 3.00 -4.50 -14.57
CA THR A 23 3.95 -5.05 -15.56
C THR A 23 5.35 -4.44 -15.40
N ASN A 24 5.44 -3.14 -15.16
CA ASN A 24 6.71 -2.43 -15.04
C ASN A 24 7.42 -2.65 -13.69
N GLU A 25 6.67 -2.95 -12.63
CA GLU A 25 7.18 -3.04 -11.26
C GLU A 25 8.01 -4.32 -11.00
N ALA A 26 7.71 -5.41 -11.73
CA ALA A 26 8.44 -6.68 -11.58
C ALA A 26 9.95 -6.55 -11.92
N ASP A 27 10.29 -5.74 -12.92
CA ASP A 27 11.67 -5.50 -13.32
C ASP A 27 12.43 -4.66 -12.26
N HIS A 28 11.74 -3.74 -11.59
CA HIS A 28 12.33 -2.92 -10.53
C HIS A 28 12.69 -3.74 -9.29
N VAL A 29 11.81 -4.65 -8.85
CA VAL A 29 12.07 -5.53 -7.70
C VAL A 29 13.29 -6.42 -7.96
N ALA A 30 13.42 -6.97 -9.17
CA ALA A 30 14.58 -7.77 -9.55
C ALA A 30 15.88 -6.95 -9.50
N GLY A 31 15.83 -5.69 -9.98
CA GLY A 31 16.96 -4.75 -9.90
C GLY A 31 17.38 -4.44 -8.47
N TYR A 32 16.44 -4.18 -7.56
CA TYR A 32 16.75 -3.92 -6.15
C TYR A 32 17.33 -5.14 -5.44
N ARG A 33 16.81 -6.35 -5.72
CA ARG A 33 17.38 -7.59 -5.15
C ARG A 33 18.82 -7.83 -5.60
N ALA A 34 19.12 -7.61 -6.87
CA ALA A 34 20.49 -7.71 -7.39
C ALA A 34 21.41 -6.68 -6.71
N PHE A 35 20.95 -5.43 -6.61
CA PHE A 35 21.68 -4.36 -5.93
C PHE A 35 21.98 -4.69 -4.46
N ALA A 36 21.01 -5.23 -3.72
CA ALA A 36 21.22 -5.66 -2.33
C ALA A 36 22.29 -6.76 -2.20
N GLY A 37 22.40 -7.66 -3.19
CA GLY A 37 23.38 -8.75 -3.21
C GLY A 37 24.80 -8.31 -3.57
N GLU A 38 24.97 -7.20 -4.30
CA GLU A 38 26.27 -6.69 -4.74
C GLU A 38 26.89 -5.69 -3.73
N VAL A 39 26.04 -5.02 -2.95
CA VAL A 39 26.45 -4.01 -1.98
C VAL A 39 27.21 -4.65 -0.81
N LYS A 40 28.39 -4.08 -0.50
CA LYS A 40 29.22 -4.51 0.63
C LYS A 40 28.88 -3.79 1.95
N ASP A 41 28.18 -2.67 1.87
CA ASP A 41 27.78 -1.89 3.05
C ASP A 41 26.52 -2.53 3.67
N PRO A 42 26.60 -3.07 4.91
CA PRO A 42 25.47 -3.72 5.55
C PRO A 42 24.26 -2.81 5.79
N LEU A 43 24.49 -1.50 6.01
CA LEU A 43 23.41 -0.53 6.18
C LEU A 43 22.66 -0.35 4.86
N VAL A 44 23.39 -0.14 3.77
CA VAL A 44 22.77 0.02 2.45
C VAL A 44 22.03 -1.26 2.05
N ALA A 45 22.61 -2.45 2.26
CA ALA A 45 21.93 -3.70 2.00
C ALA A 45 20.62 -3.85 2.80
N THR A 46 20.63 -3.47 4.08
CA THR A 46 19.45 -3.48 4.94
C THR A 46 18.35 -2.55 4.41
N LEU A 47 18.70 -1.32 4.02
CA LEU A 47 17.74 -0.35 3.51
C LEU A 47 17.14 -0.77 2.16
N VAL A 48 17.93 -1.41 1.30
CA VAL A 48 17.42 -1.93 0.02
C VAL A 48 16.47 -3.10 0.25
N SER A 49 16.79 -4.00 1.18
CA SER A 49 15.88 -5.10 1.55
C SER A 49 14.55 -4.59 2.06
N LEU A 50 14.53 -3.51 2.86
CA LEU A 50 13.28 -2.86 3.29
C LEU A 50 12.43 -2.39 2.10
N VAL A 51 13.06 -1.75 1.10
CA VAL A 51 12.37 -1.33 -0.14
C VAL A 51 11.81 -2.55 -0.88
N VAL A 52 12.60 -3.60 -1.05
CA VAL A 52 12.17 -4.83 -1.74
C VAL A 52 10.94 -5.45 -1.07
N GLU A 53 10.92 -5.55 0.27
CA GLU A 53 9.79 -6.09 1.02
C GLU A 53 8.51 -5.26 0.83
N ASP A 54 8.64 -3.93 0.80
CA ASP A 54 7.51 -3.03 0.58
C ASP A 54 6.96 -3.11 -0.85
N GLU A 55 7.83 -3.09 -1.86
CA GLU A 55 7.43 -3.20 -3.28
C GLU A 55 6.77 -4.56 -3.55
N GLU A 56 7.28 -5.66 -2.99
CA GLU A 56 6.67 -6.98 -3.15
C GLU A 56 5.24 -7.03 -2.59
N ARG A 57 5.03 -6.40 -1.42
CA ARG A 57 3.70 -6.30 -0.81
C ARG A 57 2.76 -5.43 -1.63
N HIS A 58 3.23 -4.29 -2.14
CA HIS A 58 2.43 -3.37 -2.96
C HIS A 58 2.05 -4.01 -4.30
N HIS A 59 3.03 -4.58 -5.00
CA HIS A 59 2.83 -5.29 -6.27
C HIS A 59 1.84 -6.43 -6.14
N ALA A 60 1.93 -7.23 -5.07
CA ALA A 60 0.97 -8.31 -4.81
C ALA A 60 -0.46 -7.79 -4.64
N LEU A 61 -0.65 -6.66 -3.94
CA LEU A 61 -1.97 -6.04 -3.79
C LEU A 61 -2.50 -5.49 -5.12
N MET A 62 -1.66 -4.79 -5.88
CA MET A 62 -2.01 -4.20 -7.18
C MET A 62 -2.40 -5.26 -8.22
N ARG A 63 -1.71 -6.41 -8.24
CA ARG A 63 -2.10 -7.57 -9.07
C ARG A 63 -3.51 -8.05 -8.78
N ARG A 64 -3.87 -8.16 -7.49
CA ARG A 64 -5.21 -8.60 -7.06
C ARG A 64 -6.27 -7.56 -7.42
N MET A 65 -5.92 -6.27 -7.39
CA MET A 65 -6.78 -5.18 -7.85
C MET A 65 -7.01 -5.25 -9.37
N ALA A 66 -5.96 -5.42 -10.18
CA ALA A 66 -6.06 -5.58 -11.63
C ALA A 66 -6.94 -6.78 -11.99
N ALA A 67 -6.68 -7.94 -11.37
CA ALA A 67 -7.47 -9.14 -11.58
C ALA A 67 -8.96 -8.93 -11.24
N ARG A 68 -9.26 -8.19 -10.15
CA ARG A 68 -10.64 -7.85 -9.78
C ARG A 68 -11.33 -6.98 -10.83
N LEU A 69 -10.64 -5.97 -11.36
CA LEU A 69 -11.19 -5.06 -12.37
C LEU A 69 -11.43 -5.78 -13.69
N ARG A 70 -10.48 -6.61 -14.13
CA ARG A 70 -10.63 -7.46 -15.32
C ARG A 70 -11.81 -8.42 -15.17
N ASP A 71 -11.94 -9.08 -14.02
CA ASP A 71 -13.08 -9.97 -13.72
C ASP A 71 -14.43 -9.21 -13.83
N ASP A 72 -14.50 -7.95 -13.44
CA ASP A 72 -15.71 -7.12 -13.60
C ASP A 72 -16.01 -6.76 -15.07
N ILE A 73 -14.98 -6.48 -15.87
CA ILE A 73 -15.10 -6.17 -17.30
C ILE A 73 -15.52 -7.41 -18.09
N GLU A 74 -14.90 -8.56 -17.81
CA GLU A 74 -15.11 -9.82 -18.54
C GLU A 74 -16.29 -10.64 -17.99
N MET A 75 -16.90 -10.22 -16.88
CA MET A 75 -17.93 -10.97 -16.16
C MET A 75 -17.45 -12.38 -15.72
N THR A 76 -16.18 -12.48 -15.33
CA THR A 76 -15.53 -13.72 -14.86
C THR A 76 -15.22 -13.65 -13.36
N ARG A 77 -14.67 -14.74 -12.80
CA ARG A 77 -14.22 -14.81 -11.40
C ARG A 77 -12.93 -15.62 -11.31
N THR A 78 -11.86 -14.99 -10.86
CA THR A 78 -10.54 -15.59 -10.70
C THR A 78 -10.20 -15.72 -9.20
N ALA A 79 -9.61 -16.85 -8.80
CA ALA A 79 -9.27 -17.12 -7.39
C ALA A 79 -8.28 -16.10 -6.79
N ASP A 80 -7.42 -15.52 -7.63
CA ASP A 80 -6.40 -14.56 -7.21
C ASP A 80 -6.90 -13.10 -7.16
N ALA A 81 -8.13 -12.83 -7.60
CA ALA A 81 -8.70 -11.48 -7.53
C ALA A 81 -8.98 -11.07 -6.07
N LEU A 82 -9.04 -9.76 -5.81
CA LEU A 82 -9.64 -9.29 -4.56
C LEU A 82 -11.06 -9.82 -4.42
N GLU A 83 -11.49 -10.11 -3.19
CA GLU A 83 -12.87 -10.50 -2.94
C GLU A 83 -13.83 -9.34 -3.27
N VAL A 84 -15.07 -9.69 -3.62
CA VAL A 84 -16.14 -8.70 -3.71
C VAL A 84 -16.41 -8.21 -2.29
N PHE A 85 -16.33 -6.90 -2.06
CA PHE A 85 -16.60 -6.30 -0.75
C PHE A 85 -18.10 -5.98 -0.59
N PRO A 86 -18.92 -6.85 0.03
CA PRO A 86 -20.35 -6.61 0.20
C PRO A 86 -20.58 -5.33 1.00
N VAL A 87 -21.37 -4.38 0.48
CA VAL A 87 -21.73 -3.15 1.18
C VAL A 87 -22.58 -3.52 2.39
N GLY A 88 -22.22 -2.98 3.56
CA GLY A 88 -22.97 -3.21 4.79
C GLY A 88 -22.54 -4.49 5.52
N GLY A 89 -22.10 -4.28 6.75
CA GLY A 89 -21.77 -5.31 7.72
C GLY A 89 -21.71 -4.63 9.06
N GLY A 90 -22.88 -4.25 9.59
CA GLY A 90 -22.99 -3.37 10.76
C GLY A 90 -22.09 -3.85 11.89
N ALA A 91 -21.17 -3.00 12.32
CA ALA A 91 -20.34 -3.28 13.47
C ALA A 91 -21.14 -3.15 14.76
N THR A 92 -20.73 -3.91 15.77
CA THR A 92 -21.08 -3.52 17.14
C THR A 92 -20.40 -2.21 17.48
N ALA A 93 -21.04 -1.37 18.31
CA ALA A 93 -20.45 -0.11 18.78
C ALA A 93 -19.03 -0.28 19.35
N ASN A 94 -18.75 -1.43 19.98
CA ASN A 94 -17.42 -1.77 20.49
C ASN A 94 -16.34 -1.89 19.39
N LEU A 95 -16.68 -2.47 18.23
CA LEU A 95 -15.72 -2.63 17.13
C LEU A 95 -15.39 -1.27 16.47
N ALA A 96 -16.39 -0.40 16.31
CA ALA A 96 -16.17 0.95 15.82
C ALA A 96 -15.30 1.78 16.80
N GLU A 97 -15.58 1.70 18.11
CA GLU A 97 -14.78 2.37 19.13
C GLU A 97 -13.31 1.91 19.11
N ARG A 98 -13.07 0.59 19.05
CA ARG A 98 -11.71 0.03 18.94
C ARG A 98 -10.99 0.47 17.67
N THR A 99 -11.69 0.49 16.54
CA THR A 99 -11.12 0.92 15.25
C THR A 99 -10.71 2.40 15.31
N ARG A 100 -11.55 3.24 15.93
CA ARG A 100 -11.24 4.65 16.17
C ARG A 100 -9.99 4.80 17.06
N ALA A 101 -9.91 4.03 18.14
CA ALA A 101 -8.75 4.05 19.03
C ALA A 101 -7.45 3.68 18.28
N TYR A 102 -7.46 2.64 17.44
CA TYR A 102 -6.31 2.27 16.62
C TYR A 102 -5.91 3.36 15.62
N ALA A 103 -6.88 3.99 14.95
CA ALA A 103 -6.60 5.11 14.05
C ALA A 103 -5.93 6.28 14.78
N ASP A 104 -6.41 6.59 15.99
CA ASP A 104 -5.85 7.67 16.81
C ASP A 104 -4.47 7.31 17.38
N ASP A 105 -4.22 6.04 17.70
CA ASP A 105 -2.92 5.53 18.12
C ASP A 105 -1.88 5.66 17.00
N GLU A 106 -2.22 5.24 15.77
CA GLU A 106 -1.32 5.37 14.60
C GLU A 106 -0.97 6.83 14.32
N ARG A 107 -1.95 7.73 14.37
CA ARG A 107 -1.72 9.17 14.23
C ARG A 107 -0.75 9.72 15.28
N ARG A 108 -0.92 9.33 16.55
CA ARG A 108 -0.01 9.74 17.63
C ARG A 108 1.37 9.14 17.44
N GLY A 109 1.45 7.87 17.08
CA GLY A 109 2.69 7.15 16.79
C GLY A 109 3.50 7.86 15.71
N ALA A 110 2.87 8.20 14.57
CA ALA A 110 3.52 8.93 13.49
C ALA A 110 4.15 10.25 13.97
N LYS A 111 3.42 11.04 14.79
CA LYS A 111 3.95 12.28 15.36
C LYS A 111 5.17 12.03 16.24
N ILE A 112 5.10 11.04 17.14
CA ILE A 112 6.21 10.71 18.05
C ILE A 112 7.44 10.28 17.25
N LEU A 113 7.26 9.43 16.24
CA LEU A 113 8.35 8.95 15.38
C LEU A 113 9.02 10.10 14.62
N ARG A 114 8.24 11.05 14.09
CA ARG A 114 8.77 12.26 13.42
C ARG A 114 9.55 13.15 14.37
N ASP A 115 9.10 13.30 15.60
CA ASP A 115 9.82 14.08 16.60
C ASP A 115 11.15 13.39 16.97
N LEU A 116 11.14 12.05 17.15
CA LEU A 116 12.37 11.26 17.36
C LEU A 116 13.32 11.29 16.15
N ALA A 117 12.80 11.32 14.93
CA ALA A 117 13.61 11.40 13.71
C ALA A 117 14.42 12.72 13.67
N LYS A 118 13.81 13.84 14.08
CA LYS A 118 14.50 15.14 14.19
C LYS A 118 15.64 15.08 15.20
N ASP A 119 15.40 14.46 16.35
CA ASP A 119 16.36 14.39 17.45
C ASP A 119 17.52 13.41 17.16
N SER A 120 17.30 12.42 16.29
CA SER A 120 18.27 11.38 15.93
C SER A 120 19.08 11.68 14.67
N GLY A 121 18.95 12.87 14.07
CA GLY A 121 19.54 13.20 12.76
C GLY A 121 21.06 13.00 12.61
N ARG A 122 21.82 12.98 13.72
CA ARG A 122 23.28 12.70 13.70
C ARG A 122 23.64 11.29 14.17
N MET A 123 22.68 10.54 14.71
CA MET A 123 22.92 9.19 15.21
C MET A 123 23.05 8.23 14.03
N TYR A 124 24.03 7.33 14.11
CA TYR A 124 24.27 6.29 13.09
C TYR A 124 24.31 6.83 11.66
N GLY A 125 24.96 7.99 11.45
CA GLY A 125 25.08 8.62 10.13
C GLY A 125 23.75 9.09 9.52
N GLY A 126 22.70 9.25 10.33
CA GLY A 126 21.36 9.65 9.88
C GLY A 126 20.44 8.48 9.50
N ALA A 127 20.94 7.24 9.55
CA ALA A 127 20.15 6.05 9.24
C ALA A 127 18.92 5.90 10.16
N PHE A 128 19.08 6.22 11.45
CA PHE A 128 17.98 6.11 12.42
C PHE A 128 16.90 7.14 12.15
N ALA A 129 17.28 8.37 11.80
CA ALA A 129 16.33 9.40 11.41
C ALA A 129 15.54 8.99 10.16
N LEU A 130 16.20 8.36 9.17
CA LEU A 130 15.54 7.81 8.00
C LEU A 130 14.53 6.71 8.36
N LEU A 131 14.94 5.72 9.16
CA LEU A 131 14.06 4.60 9.55
C LEU A 131 12.85 5.06 10.38
N LEU A 132 13.04 6.01 11.29
CA LEU A 132 11.94 6.58 12.06
C LEU A 132 10.97 7.37 11.18
N GLU A 133 11.48 8.09 10.18
CA GLU A 133 10.66 8.80 9.19
C GLU A 133 9.89 7.85 8.29
N THR A 134 10.47 6.72 7.86
CA THR A 134 9.74 5.70 7.08
C THR A 134 8.65 5.04 7.92
N MET A 135 8.94 4.66 9.17
CA MET A 135 7.93 4.13 10.10
C MET A 135 6.79 5.12 10.36
N ALA A 136 7.09 6.42 10.43
CA ALA A 136 6.04 7.43 10.58
C ALA A 136 5.09 7.47 9.38
N ARG A 137 5.60 7.28 8.16
CA ARG A 137 4.77 7.19 6.94
C ARG A 137 3.94 5.93 6.93
N ASP A 138 4.46 4.81 7.44
CA ASP A 138 3.67 3.60 7.61
C ASP A 138 2.53 3.78 8.60
N SER A 139 2.76 4.46 9.72
CA SER A 139 1.68 4.80 10.65
C SER A 139 0.63 5.72 10.01
N GLU A 140 1.02 6.67 9.15
CA GLU A 140 0.07 7.50 8.39
C GLU A 140 -0.77 6.66 7.40
N LYS A 141 -0.13 5.69 6.72
CA LYS A 141 -0.81 4.69 5.88
C LYS A 141 -1.80 3.87 6.71
N HIS A 142 -1.42 3.40 7.89
CA HIS A 142 -2.28 2.62 8.78
C HIS A 142 -3.46 3.44 9.30
N GLU A 143 -3.26 4.70 9.71
CA GLU A 143 -4.35 5.58 10.09
C GLU A 143 -5.37 5.69 8.94
N LEU A 144 -4.91 5.95 7.72
CA LEU A 144 -5.78 6.08 6.55
C LEU A 144 -6.65 4.84 6.35
N VAL A 145 -6.05 3.64 6.46
CA VAL A 145 -6.75 2.36 6.36
C VAL A 145 -7.76 2.21 7.49
N MET A 146 -7.38 2.46 8.75
CA MET A 146 -8.27 2.33 9.90
C MET A 146 -9.45 3.30 9.84
N ARG A 147 -9.25 4.53 9.34
CA ARG A 147 -10.34 5.50 9.11
C ARG A 147 -11.29 5.04 8.02
N PHE A 148 -10.78 4.40 6.96
CA PHE A 148 -11.63 3.80 5.93
C PHE A 148 -12.48 2.66 6.50
N ILE A 149 -11.86 1.78 7.30
CA ILE A 149 -12.58 0.71 8.01
C ILE A 149 -13.65 1.30 8.91
N LEU A 150 -13.32 2.31 9.73
CA LEU A 150 -14.28 2.96 10.63
C LEU A 150 -15.52 3.49 9.89
N ARG A 151 -15.33 4.21 8.78
CA ARG A 151 -16.46 4.70 7.98
C ARG A 151 -17.36 3.55 7.53
N ARG A 152 -16.75 2.47 7.02
CA ARG A 152 -17.48 1.28 6.57
C ARG A 152 -18.24 0.54 7.69
N LEU A 153 -17.78 0.67 8.94
CA LEU A 153 -18.44 0.07 10.10
C LEU A 153 -19.61 0.91 10.64
N GLU A 154 -19.61 2.21 10.33
CA GLU A 154 -20.63 3.19 10.74
C GLU A 154 -21.74 3.38 9.69
N ASP A 155 -21.46 3.03 8.43
CA ASP A 155 -22.42 2.94 7.31
C ASP A 155 -23.34 1.70 7.39
#